data_AF-A0A0B8NTL5-F1
#
_entry.id   AF-A0A0B8NTL5-F1
#
_cell.length_a   1.000
_cell.length_b   1.000
_cell.length_c   1.000
_cell.angle_alpha   90.00
_cell.angle_beta   90.00
_cell.angle_gamma   90.00
#
_symmetry.space_group_name_H-M   'P 1'
#
loop_
_entity.id
_entity.type
_entity.pdbx_description
1 polymer ?
#
loop_
_entity_poly.entity_id
_entity_poly.type
_entity_poly.pdbx_seq_one_letter_code
_entity_poly.pdbx_strand_id
1 'polypeptide(L)'
;MSRLLSYLCMLLLLAGFTVLAEVRFPVSDSSLPKTAAQTWGDKSPKVEIKDGTQISTLNGDRKLGYSSIETNEGRCDSNSCIADGSLRLPETPDFSTPSDAIAISINGNITLPRPQDPTGSVYKVNGEAKLDGKNLTLTAPTTLYVGKLTVQSGGINEGGNPDDLVIITTGDATLQNSNVSAHIFSNKYLKIDGGSVNGTVTTDQLLLDASGVINGDEPTPPPSDLTCRITGNNQDFVVEFDVIGSNNVNYKDIVFEGGNESDTLWYNQEFQSGADYIFNEQRLASGQNYKLRIEVERGQGNDISRAHYYWVQGGSKVFQESKDADIKNGTITGTGVGLETLECYNEDVEPPEPDLPEQCDVFPHAVQSFTTGTNITFDGGSAVTGTIDAGGRVGFETVNKAFDTQTACDNQECIADTSLIVGEPDVMDFSPGDTDLSPGSGTHNIDAGRYDTVALSSGTYYFTGTDYQIRSLSISGGATVYFKTGTLLRVNKMTVGGGSTLFSEDESTESLSIWLRTGRALMLK
;
A
#
# COMPACT_ATOMS: atom_id res chain seq x y z
N MET A 1 -6.45 41.38 3.49
CA MET A 1 -5.99 40.06 2.97
C MET A 1 -5.61 39.06 4.07
N SER A 2 -5.11 39.43 5.26
CA SER A 2 -4.64 38.42 6.23
C SER A 2 -5.71 37.73 7.09
N ARG A 3 -6.99 38.16 7.04
CA ARG A 3 -8.08 37.47 7.78
C ARG A 3 -8.75 36.37 6.97
N LEU A 4 -8.73 36.43 5.63
CA LEU A 4 -9.35 35.40 4.79
C LEU A 4 -8.56 34.08 4.80
N LEU A 5 -7.23 34.16 4.86
CA LEU A 5 -6.35 32.98 4.88
C LEU A 5 -6.47 32.18 6.20
N SER A 6 -6.74 32.87 7.32
CA SER A 6 -6.94 32.24 8.62
C SER A 6 -8.29 31.50 8.74
N TYR A 7 -9.33 31.97 8.02
CA TYR A 7 -10.60 31.26 7.93
C TYR A 7 -10.52 30.07 6.97
N LEU A 8 -9.71 30.15 5.91
CA LEU A 8 -9.51 29.04 4.97
C LEU A 8 -8.74 27.86 5.60
N CYS A 9 -7.69 28.13 6.38
CA CYS A 9 -6.99 27.09 7.15
C CYS A 9 -7.84 26.49 8.27
N MET A 10 -8.75 27.26 8.87
CA MET A 10 -9.64 26.74 9.92
C MET A 10 -10.83 25.94 9.34
N LEU A 11 -11.24 26.21 8.09
CA LEU A 11 -12.23 25.40 7.38
C LEU A 11 -11.64 24.05 6.91
N LEU A 12 -10.36 24.01 6.52
CA LEU A 12 -9.66 22.79 6.09
C LEU A 12 -9.35 21.83 7.26
N LEU A 13 -9.20 22.35 8.49
CA LEU A 13 -9.07 21.53 9.72
C LEU A 13 -10.41 20.94 10.23
N LEU A 14 -11.54 21.29 9.61
CA LEU A 14 -12.87 20.79 9.95
C LEU A 14 -13.40 19.75 8.95
N ALA A 15 -12.64 19.42 7.90
CA ALA A 15 -12.86 18.20 7.14
C ALA A 15 -12.34 17.02 7.97
N GLY A 16 -13.03 16.72 9.08
CA GLY A 16 -12.79 15.50 9.82
C GLY A 16 -13.08 14.34 8.88
N PHE A 17 -12.05 13.57 8.56
CA PHE A 17 -12.19 12.30 7.86
C PHE A 17 -13.16 11.43 8.66
N THR A 18 -14.39 11.31 8.17
CA THR A 18 -15.34 10.33 8.71
C THR A 18 -14.87 8.98 8.20
N VAL A 19 -14.06 8.29 9.00
CA VAL A 19 -13.84 6.86 8.81
C VAL A 19 -15.22 6.21 8.96
N LEU A 20 -15.76 5.73 7.84
CA LEU A 20 -17.01 5.00 7.87
C LEU A 20 -16.70 3.66 8.52
N ALA A 21 -17.28 3.44 9.70
CA ALA A 21 -17.21 2.16 10.37
C ALA A 21 -18.02 1.13 9.60
N GLU A 22 -17.50 -0.10 9.47
CA GLU A 22 -18.14 -1.15 8.69
C GLU A 22 -18.44 -2.39 9.53
N VAL A 23 -19.52 -3.09 9.17
CA VAL A 23 -19.77 -4.46 9.64
C VAL A 23 -18.97 -5.44 8.80
N ARG A 24 -18.45 -6.49 9.44
CA ARG A 24 -17.75 -7.59 8.76
C ARG A 24 -18.71 -8.77 8.65
N PHE A 25 -19.05 -9.13 7.43
CA PHE A 25 -19.79 -10.35 7.15
C PHE A 25 -18.84 -11.57 7.24
N PRO A 26 -19.33 -12.74 7.68
CA PRO A 26 -18.54 -13.98 7.70
C PRO A 26 -18.44 -14.63 6.30
N VAL A 27 -18.75 -13.89 5.24
CA VAL A 27 -18.79 -14.33 3.85
C VAL A 27 -18.29 -13.19 2.95
N SER A 28 -17.86 -13.51 1.74
CA SER A 28 -17.50 -12.52 0.72
C SER A 28 -18.71 -11.71 0.28
N ASP A 29 -18.48 -10.49 -0.23
CA ASP A 29 -19.55 -9.59 -0.70
C ASP A 29 -20.42 -10.22 -1.80
N SER A 30 -19.81 -11.04 -2.67
CA SER A 30 -20.52 -11.78 -3.71
C SER A 30 -21.43 -12.90 -3.16
N SER A 31 -21.25 -13.24 -1.88
CA SER A 31 -21.91 -14.29 -1.14
C SER A 31 -22.78 -13.73 -0.01
N LEU A 32 -23.17 -12.46 -0.07
CA LEU A 32 -24.14 -11.91 0.87
C LEU A 32 -25.52 -12.60 0.73
N PRO A 33 -26.32 -12.62 1.83
CA PRO A 33 -27.67 -13.16 1.81
C PRO A 33 -28.56 -12.63 0.67
N LYS A 34 -29.25 -13.56 -0.02
CA LYS A 34 -30.11 -13.29 -1.19
C LYS A 34 -31.60 -13.42 -0.89
N THR A 35 -31.95 -13.89 0.30
CA THR A 35 -33.32 -13.95 0.80
C THR A 35 -33.33 -13.79 2.33
N ALA A 36 -34.51 -13.56 2.91
CA ALA A 36 -34.71 -13.29 4.32
C ALA A 36 -34.27 -14.47 5.22
N ALA A 37 -34.40 -15.71 4.73
CA ALA A 37 -33.94 -16.91 5.43
C ALA A 37 -33.33 -17.93 4.47
N GLN A 38 -32.12 -18.39 4.77
CA GLN A 38 -31.36 -19.30 3.91
C GLN A 38 -30.30 -20.11 4.66
N THR A 39 -29.71 -21.08 3.97
CA THR A 39 -28.54 -21.85 4.42
C THR A 39 -27.36 -21.69 3.45
N TRP A 40 -26.31 -22.47 3.67
CA TRP A 40 -25.13 -22.53 2.82
C TRP A 40 -24.79 -23.96 2.37
N GLY A 41 -24.11 -24.04 1.23
CA GLY A 41 -23.55 -25.28 0.68
C GLY A 41 -24.58 -26.38 0.40
N ASP A 42 -24.11 -27.63 0.43
CA ASP A 42 -24.91 -28.81 0.06
C ASP A 42 -25.67 -29.43 1.23
N LYS A 43 -25.70 -28.77 2.40
CA LYS A 43 -26.46 -29.26 3.54
C LYS A 43 -27.95 -29.37 3.18
N SER A 44 -28.65 -30.28 3.85
CA SER A 44 -30.11 -30.45 3.72
C SER A 44 -30.74 -30.15 5.07
N PRO A 45 -30.81 -28.88 5.45
CA PRO A 45 -31.11 -28.53 6.81
C PRO A 45 -32.61 -28.57 7.07
N LYS A 46 -32.96 -28.55 8.36
CA LYS A 46 -34.34 -28.54 8.81
C LYS A 46 -34.82 -27.10 8.93
N VAL A 47 -35.94 -26.81 8.26
CA VAL A 47 -36.69 -25.57 8.42
C VAL A 47 -38.11 -25.90 8.84
N GLU A 48 -38.50 -25.37 9.99
CA GLU A 48 -39.85 -25.52 10.54
C GLU A 48 -40.48 -24.13 10.74
N ILE A 49 -41.63 -23.93 10.09
CA ILE A 49 -42.40 -22.69 10.12
C ILE A 49 -43.78 -23.04 10.67
N LYS A 50 -44.02 -22.75 11.95
CA LYS A 50 -45.27 -23.07 12.65
C LYS A 50 -46.37 -22.04 12.36
N ASP A 51 -47.61 -22.39 12.70
CA ASP A 51 -48.77 -21.50 12.55
C ASP A 51 -48.58 -20.15 13.25
N GLY A 52 -49.14 -19.10 12.63
CA GLY A 52 -49.04 -17.72 13.11
C GLY A 52 -47.73 -16.99 12.82
N THR A 53 -46.71 -17.66 12.27
CA THR A 53 -45.40 -17.03 11.94
C THR A 53 -45.42 -16.35 10.56
N GLN A 54 -44.55 -15.35 10.38
CA GLN A 54 -44.46 -14.58 9.14
C GLN A 54 -43.00 -14.34 8.71
N ILE A 55 -42.73 -14.45 7.42
CA ILE A 55 -41.49 -14.03 6.77
C ILE A 55 -41.85 -13.05 5.66
N SER A 56 -41.28 -11.86 5.68
CA SER A 56 -41.32 -10.93 4.54
C SER A 56 -40.04 -11.16 3.75
N THR A 57 -40.12 -11.65 2.50
CA THR A 57 -38.90 -11.96 1.73
C THR A 57 -38.36 -10.71 1.04
N LEU A 58 -37.07 -10.73 0.68
CA LEU A 58 -36.39 -9.58 0.07
C LEU A 58 -37.04 -9.14 -1.25
N ASN A 59 -37.52 -10.10 -2.04
CA ASN A 59 -38.06 -9.86 -3.39
C ASN A 59 -39.57 -10.10 -3.50
N GLY A 60 -40.25 -10.39 -2.39
CA GLY A 60 -41.68 -10.74 -2.37
C GLY A 60 -42.01 -12.05 -3.10
N ASP A 61 -41.01 -12.88 -3.43
CA ASP A 61 -41.16 -14.09 -4.24
C ASP A 61 -41.48 -15.34 -3.40
N ARG A 62 -41.53 -15.19 -2.08
CA ARG A 62 -41.83 -16.21 -1.07
C ARG A 62 -40.78 -17.30 -0.95
N LYS A 63 -39.61 -17.14 -1.57
CA LYS A 63 -38.58 -18.18 -1.64
C LYS A 63 -37.58 -18.07 -0.50
N LEU A 64 -37.23 -19.21 0.09
CA LEU A 64 -36.23 -19.36 1.13
C LEU A 64 -35.08 -20.23 0.62
N GLY A 65 -33.85 -19.91 0.98
CA GLY A 65 -32.63 -20.57 0.49
C GLY A 65 -32.37 -21.92 1.16
N TYR A 66 -33.29 -22.87 1.04
CA TYR A 66 -33.23 -24.22 1.64
C TYR A 66 -33.64 -25.29 0.63
N SER A 67 -33.33 -26.57 0.90
CA SER A 67 -33.79 -27.70 0.05
C SER A 67 -35.25 -28.04 0.26
N SER A 68 -35.74 -27.84 1.47
CA SER A 68 -37.04 -28.35 1.92
C SER A 68 -37.49 -27.59 3.17
N ILE A 69 -38.81 -27.53 3.37
CA ILE A 69 -39.44 -26.99 4.58
C ILE A 69 -40.23 -28.15 5.20
N GLU A 70 -39.91 -28.54 6.44
CA GLU A 70 -40.54 -29.67 7.12
C GLU A 70 -41.98 -29.36 7.55
N THR A 71 -42.18 -28.21 8.20
CA THR A 71 -43.51 -27.67 8.55
C THR A 71 -43.66 -26.30 7.92
N ASN A 72 -44.77 -26.04 7.22
CA ASN A 72 -44.99 -24.80 6.47
C ASN A 72 -46.40 -24.25 6.75
N GLU A 73 -46.68 -24.03 8.03
CA GLU A 73 -47.98 -23.55 8.53
C GLU A 73 -48.02 -22.02 8.65
N GLY A 74 -46.86 -21.35 8.63
CA GLY A 74 -46.76 -19.89 8.58
C GLY A 74 -46.88 -19.30 7.16
N ARG A 75 -46.46 -18.04 7.01
CA ARG A 75 -46.58 -17.30 5.74
C ARG A 75 -45.29 -16.61 5.31
N CYS A 76 -44.96 -16.71 4.03
CA CYS A 76 -44.04 -15.82 3.31
C CYS A 76 -44.85 -14.86 2.42
N ASP A 77 -44.72 -13.54 2.60
CA ASP A 77 -45.40 -12.50 1.78
C ASP A 77 -46.88 -12.81 1.50
N SER A 78 -47.65 -13.02 2.57
CA SER A 78 -49.08 -13.41 2.58
C SER A 78 -49.43 -14.82 2.09
N ASN A 79 -48.47 -15.63 1.66
CA ASN A 79 -48.69 -16.97 1.09
C ASN A 79 -47.82 -18.03 1.78
N SER A 80 -47.92 -19.32 1.43
CA SER A 80 -46.98 -20.33 1.96
C SER A 80 -45.56 -20.12 1.44
N CYS A 81 -44.55 -20.48 2.24
CA CYS A 81 -43.14 -20.37 1.86
C CYS A 81 -42.73 -21.44 0.84
N ILE A 82 -41.72 -21.14 0.01
CA ILE A 82 -41.20 -22.07 -1.00
C ILE A 82 -39.70 -22.28 -0.73
N ALA A 83 -39.25 -23.52 -0.65
CA ALA A 83 -37.81 -23.83 -0.64
C ALA A 83 -37.23 -23.69 -2.05
N ASP A 84 -36.15 -22.92 -2.19
CA ASP A 84 -35.37 -22.78 -3.41
C ASP A 84 -33.88 -22.91 -3.10
N GLY A 85 -33.29 -24.06 -3.46
CA GLY A 85 -31.87 -24.33 -3.23
C GLY A 85 -30.91 -23.41 -3.98
N SER A 86 -31.36 -22.71 -5.03
CA SER A 86 -30.53 -21.77 -5.78
C SER A 86 -30.22 -20.48 -5.01
N LEU A 87 -30.99 -20.19 -3.96
CA LEU A 87 -30.80 -19.03 -3.08
C LEU A 87 -29.90 -19.32 -1.86
N ARG A 88 -29.29 -20.51 -1.80
CA ARG A 88 -28.29 -20.83 -0.77
C ARG A 88 -27.02 -20.02 -1.00
N LEU A 89 -26.28 -19.78 0.08
CA LEU A 89 -24.94 -19.24 -0.06
C LEU A 89 -24.02 -20.24 -0.77
N PRO A 90 -23.23 -19.76 -1.75
CA PRO A 90 -22.31 -20.61 -2.48
C PRO A 90 -21.10 -21.05 -1.63
N GLU A 91 -20.81 -20.32 -0.54
CA GLU A 91 -19.73 -20.60 0.39
C GLU A 91 -20.25 -20.83 1.82
N THR A 92 -19.43 -21.51 2.64
CA THR A 92 -19.71 -21.69 4.06
C THR A 92 -19.23 -20.47 4.84
N PRO A 93 -20.09 -19.82 5.67
CA PRO A 93 -19.66 -18.70 6.49
C PRO A 93 -18.49 -19.07 7.44
N ASP A 94 -17.54 -18.17 7.61
CA ASP A 94 -16.48 -18.30 8.60
C ASP A 94 -16.98 -17.95 10.00
N PHE A 95 -17.16 -18.98 10.82
CA PHE A 95 -17.55 -18.84 12.21
C PHE A 95 -16.36 -18.67 13.17
N SER A 96 -15.13 -18.65 12.64
CA SER A 96 -13.94 -18.39 13.44
C SER A 96 -13.90 -16.92 13.89
N THR A 97 -13.56 -16.69 15.14
CA THR A 97 -13.49 -15.33 15.69
C THR A 97 -12.17 -14.66 15.27
N PRO A 98 -12.21 -13.48 14.64
CA PRO A 98 -11.00 -12.74 14.27
C PRO A 98 -10.09 -12.47 15.47
N SER A 99 -8.79 -12.43 15.22
CA SER A 99 -7.77 -12.22 16.27
C SER A 99 -7.84 -10.83 16.90
N ASP A 100 -8.35 -9.84 16.16
CA ASP A 100 -8.58 -8.46 16.58
C ASP A 100 -9.92 -8.25 17.33
N ALA A 101 -10.75 -9.29 17.47
CA ALA A 101 -12.03 -9.16 18.15
C ALA A 101 -11.89 -8.86 19.65
N ILE A 102 -12.56 -7.79 20.09
CA ILE A 102 -12.58 -7.29 21.46
C ILE A 102 -13.46 -8.17 22.32
N ALA A 103 -12.89 -8.78 23.36
CA ALA A 103 -13.66 -9.58 24.32
C ALA A 103 -14.55 -8.69 25.20
N ILE A 104 -15.84 -8.99 25.23
CA ILE A 104 -16.84 -8.33 26.08
C ILE A 104 -17.66 -9.36 26.87
N SER A 105 -18.36 -8.87 27.89
CA SER A 105 -19.35 -9.64 28.65
C SER A 105 -20.67 -8.89 28.62
N ILE A 106 -21.76 -9.61 28.32
CA ILE A 106 -23.11 -9.06 28.25
C ILE A 106 -23.87 -9.52 29.49
N ASN A 107 -23.84 -8.69 30.54
CA ASN A 107 -24.50 -8.96 31.84
C ASN A 107 -25.55 -7.89 32.19
N GLY A 108 -26.20 -7.30 31.18
CA GLY A 108 -27.13 -6.19 31.35
C GLY A 108 -27.40 -5.46 30.05
N ASN A 109 -27.95 -4.24 30.17
CA ASN A 109 -28.03 -3.33 29.04
C ASN A 109 -26.61 -2.91 28.65
N ILE A 110 -26.32 -2.90 27.36
CA ILE A 110 -25.00 -2.56 26.83
C ILE A 110 -25.16 -1.76 25.55
N THR A 111 -24.29 -0.76 25.38
CA THR A 111 -24.20 0.05 24.16
C THR A 111 -22.86 -0.22 23.50
N LEU A 112 -22.86 -0.46 22.18
CA LEU A 112 -21.67 -0.66 21.37
C LEU A 112 -21.60 0.37 20.21
N PRO A 113 -20.40 0.81 19.81
CA PRO A 113 -19.12 0.58 20.51
C PRO A 113 -19.09 1.23 21.89
N ARG A 114 -18.25 0.73 22.80
CA ARG A 114 -18.02 1.42 24.09
C ARG A 114 -17.22 2.69 23.83
N PRO A 115 -17.26 3.71 24.72
CA PRO A 115 -16.60 5.00 24.47
C PRO A 115 -15.10 4.95 24.11
N GLN A 116 -14.41 3.88 24.50
CA GLN A 116 -12.99 3.66 24.23
C GLN A 116 -12.70 2.71 23.07
N ASP A 117 -13.72 2.05 22.52
CA ASP A 117 -13.53 1.11 21.43
C ASP A 117 -13.65 1.87 20.09
N PRO A 118 -12.87 1.49 19.07
CA PRO A 118 -13.02 2.04 17.73
C PRO A 118 -14.43 1.82 17.18
N THR A 119 -14.92 2.75 16.36
CA THR A 119 -16.13 2.54 15.54
C THR A 119 -15.89 1.40 14.54
N GLY A 120 -16.88 0.53 14.29
CA GLY A 120 -16.69 -0.62 13.39
C GLY A 120 -15.99 -1.82 14.04
N SER A 121 -15.90 -1.83 15.38
CA SER A 121 -15.21 -2.90 16.10
C SER A 121 -15.90 -4.26 15.95
N VAL A 122 -15.07 -5.31 15.90
CA VAL A 122 -15.50 -6.70 16.05
C VAL A 122 -15.47 -7.07 17.53
N TYR A 123 -16.57 -7.60 18.05
CA TYR A 123 -16.71 -8.03 19.42
C TYR A 123 -16.83 -9.54 19.53
N LYS A 124 -16.36 -10.09 20.64
CA LYS A 124 -16.59 -11.49 20.99
C LYS A 124 -17.10 -11.66 22.41
N VAL A 125 -18.09 -12.54 22.58
CA VAL A 125 -18.54 -13.01 23.89
C VAL A 125 -18.09 -14.45 24.06
N ASN A 126 -17.26 -14.69 25.09
CA ASN A 126 -16.81 -16.03 25.42
C ASN A 126 -17.96 -16.83 26.06
N GLY A 127 -18.50 -17.81 25.34
CA GLY A 127 -19.59 -18.66 25.81
C GLY A 127 -20.97 -18.14 25.43
N GLU A 128 -21.89 -18.07 26.39
CA GLU A 128 -23.28 -17.65 26.15
C GLU A 128 -23.46 -16.14 26.40
N ALA A 129 -24.02 -15.43 25.41
CA ALA A 129 -24.59 -14.11 25.61
C ALA A 129 -26.07 -14.27 25.96
N LYS A 130 -26.45 -13.86 27.18
CA LYS A 130 -27.84 -13.90 27.64
C LYS A 130 -28.40 -12.50 27.87
N LEU A 131 -29.45 -12.14 27.13
CA LEU A 131 -30.22 -10.90 27.31
C LEU A 131 -31.61 -11.26 27.81
N ASP A 132 -31.85 -11.12 29.11
CA ASP A 132 -33.11 -11.49 29.77
C ASP A 132 -33.84 -10.22 30.23
N GLY A 133 -34.73 -9.69 29.38
CA GLY A 133 -35.35 -8.37 29.56
C GLY A 133 -34.35 -7.22 29.46
N LYS A 134 -33.26 -7.42 28.71
CA LYS A 134 -32.16 -6.45 28.52
C LYS A 134 -31.98 -6.10 27.05
N ASN A 135 -31.38 -4.94 26.81
CA ASN A 135 -31.16 -4.42 25.46
C ASN A 135 -29.67 -4.31 25.12
N LEU A 136 -29.32 -4.73 23.90
CA LEU A 136 -28.08 -4.34 23.22
C LEU A 136 -28.42 -3.17 22.28
N THR A 137 -27.77 -2.02 22.43
CA THR A 137 -27.98 -0.84 21.57
C THR A 137 -26.73 -0.56 20.78
N LEU A 138 -26.87 -0.20 19.51
CA LEU A 138 -25.75 0.22 18.67
C LEU A 138 -25.76 1.73 18.43
N THR A 139 -24.58 2.33 18.41
CA THR A 139 -24.35 3.71 17.98
C THR A 139 -23.42 3.79 16.77
N ALA A 140 -22.92 2.65 16.28
CA ALA A 140 -22.15 2.52 15.05
C ALA A 140 -22.22 1.06 14.55
N PRO A 141 -21.90 0.82 13.26
CA PRO A 141 -21.73 -0.52 12.70
C PRO A 141 -20.87 -1.44 13.57
N THR A 142 -21.35 -2.67 13.79
CA THR A 142 -20.78 -3.62 14.76
C THR A 142 -20.89 -5.07 14.28
N THR A 143 -19.82 -5.85 14.45
CA THR A 143 -19.86 -7.32 14.28
C THR A 143 -19.74 -8.02 15.62
N LEU A 144 -20.63 -8.97 15.91
CA LEU A 144 -20.67 -9.66 17.20
C LEU A 144 -20.56 -11.18 17.04
N TYR A 145 -19.43 -11.73 17.48
CA TYR A 145 -19.21 -13.18 17.61
C TYR A 145 -19.67 -13.68 18.98
N VAL A 146 -20.45 -14.76 18.99
CA VAL A 146 -20.99 -15.35 20.22
C VAL A 146 -20.88 -16.88 20.17
N GLY A 147 -20.56 -17.50 21.31
CA GLY A 147 -20.67 -18.97 21.43
C GLY A 147 -22.11 -19.45 21.30
N LYS A 148 -23.00 -18.95 22.17
CA LYS A 148 -24.43 -19.23 22.17
C LYS A 148 -25.20 -17.94 22.44
N LEU A 149 -26.29 -17.66 21.72
CA LEU A 149 -27.09 -16.45 21.92
C LEU A 149 -28.46 -16.81 22.49
N THR A 150 -28.84 -16.21 23.62
CA THR A 150 -30.15 -16.39 24.22
C THR A 150 -30.74 -15.02 24.55
N VAL A 151 -31.82 -14.63 23.86
CA VAL A 151 -32.57 -13.39 24.13
C VAL A 151 -33.95 -13.78 24.61
N GLN A 152 -34.27 -13.47 25.87
CA GLN A 152 -35.55 -13.74 26.51
C GLN A 152 -36.18 -12.41 26.91
N SER A 153 -37.05 -11.87 26.06
CA SER A 153 -37.57 -10.50 26.15
C SER A 153 -36.49 -9.40 26.09
N GLY A 154 -36.85 -8.22 25.59
CA GLY A 154 -35.90 -7.13 25.27
C GLY A 154 -35.58 -7.08 23.77
N GLY A 155 -34.52 -6.35 23.41
CA GLY A 155 -34.18 -6.11 22.02
C GLY A 155 -32.69 -5.99 21.73
N ILE A 156 -32.31 -6.29 20.49
CA ILE A 156 -30.97 -6.09 19.96
C ILE A 156 -31.10 -5.10 18.81
N ASN A 157 -30.50 -3.92 18.96
CA ASN A 157 -30.59 -2.86 17.96
C ASN A 157 -32.05 -2.56 17.54
N GLU A 158 -32.96 -2.55 18.51
CA GLU A 158 -34.39 -2.42 18.24
C GLU A 158 -34.69 -1.08 17.53
N GLY A 159 -35.22 -1.16 16.30
CA GLY A 159 -35.50 0.00 15.45
C GLY A 159 -34.29 0.62 14.75
N GLY A 160 -33.09 0.05 14.88
CA GLY A 160 -31.90 0.43 14.12
C GLY A 160 -31.87 -0.15 12.70
N ASN A 161 -30.91 0.29 11.89
CA ASN A 161 -30.66 -0.29 10.57
C ASN A 161 -30.06 -1.71 10.74
N PRO A 162 -30.63 -2.76 10.14
CA PRO A 162 -30.04 -4.10 10.18
C PRO A 162 -28.62 -4.18 9.61
N ASP A 163 -28.24 -3.31 8.67
CA ASP A 163 -26.89 -3.23 8.11
C ASP A 163 -25.83 -2.82 9.15
N ASP A 164 -26.24 -2.19 10.26
CA ASP A 164 -25.32 -1.80 11.33
C ASP A 164 -24.92 -2.98 12.23
N LEU A 165 -25.49 -4.18 12.04
CA LEU A 165 -25.22 -5.32 12.93
C LEU A 165 -25.15 -6.66 12.20
N VAL A 166 -23.98 -7.30 12.31
CA VAL A 166 -23.83 -8.72 11.96
C VAL A 166 -23.61 -9.54 13.23
N ILE A 167 -24.44 -10.56 13.47
CA ILE A 167 -24.33 -11.48 14.61
C ILE A 167 -23.89 -12.84 14.11
N ILE A 168 -22.79 -13.37 14.64
CA ILE A 168 -22.21 -14.64 14.22
C ILE A 168 -22.18 -15.59 15.42
N THR A 169 -22.94 -16.68 15.37
CA THR A 169 -23.00 -17.67 16.45
C THR A 169 -22.39 -19.01 16.05
N THR A 170 -21.44 -19.49 16.86
CA THR A 170 -20.80 -20.81 16.65
C THR A 170 -21.65 -21.98 17.15
N GLY A 171 -22.56 -21.71 18.09
CA GLY A 171 -23.54 -22.62 18.66
C GLY A 171 -24.98 -22.20 18.36
N ASP A 172 -25.88 -22.54 19.28
CA ASP A 172 -27.31 -22.29 19.09
C ASP A 172 -27.67 -20.82 19.40
N ALA A 173 -28.70 -20.32 18.72
CA ALA A 173 -29.29 -19.03 18.95
C ALA A 173 -30.80 -19.19 19.25
N THR A 174 -31.30 -18.51 20.27
CA THR A 174 -32.72 -18.48 20.63
C THR A 174 -33.15 -17.06 20.91
N LEU A 175 -34.14 -16.61 20.15
CA LEU A 175 -34.78 -15.30 20.27
C LEU A 175 -36.22 -15.54 20.71
N GLN A 176 -36.57 -15.10 21.92
CA GLN A 176 -37.88 -15.34 22.52
C GLN A 176 -38.54 -14.03 22.91
N ASN A 177 -39.67 -13.71 22.27
CA ASN A 177 -40.41 -12.46 22.48
C ASN A 177 -39.51 -11.21 22.41
N SER A 178 -38.58 -11.19 21.46
CA SER A 178 -37.56 -10.15 21.33
C SER A 178 -37.55 -9.51 19.95
N ASN A 179 -37.15 -8.24 19.87
CA ASN A 179 -36.99 -7.53 18.60
C ASN A 179 -35.50 -7.34 18.28
N VAL A 180 -35.05 -7.86 17.14
CA VAL A 180 -33.65 -7.84 16.72
C VAL A 180 -33.54 -7.17 15.35
N SER A 181 -32.68 -6.16 15.18
CA SER A 181 -32.35 -5.62 13.85
C SER A 181 -30.89 -5.95 13.53
N ALA A 182 -30.68 -7.01 12.74
CA ALA A 182 -29.36 -7.55 12.42
C ALA A 182 -29.41 -8.57 11.28
N HIS A 183 -28.27 -8.78 10.62
CA HIS A 183 -28.00 -9.97 9.83
C HIS A 183 -27.39 -11.06 10.71
N ILE A 184 -28.06 -12.20 10.83
CA ILE A 184 -27.70 -13.27 11.76
C ILE A 184 -27.14 -14.47 10.98
N PHE A 185 -25.93 -14.91 11.34
CA PHE A 185 -25.32 -16.14 10.88
C PHE A 185 -25.19 -17.11 12.07
N SER A 186 -25.89 -18.23 12.03
CA SER A 186 -25.82 -19.24 13.11
C SER A 186 -25.40 -20.60 12.58
N ASN A 187 -24.24 -21.08 13.01
CA ASN A 187 -23.63 -22.33 12.54
C ASN A 187 -24.49 -23.58 12.81
N LYS A 188 -25.32 -23.55 13.85
CA LYS A 188 -26.15 -24.67 14.27
C LYS A 188 -27.62 -24.36 14.09
N TYR A 189 -28.28 -23.95 15.18
CA TYR A 189 -29.72 -23.87 15.25
C TYR A 189 -30.14 -22.47 15.68
N LEU A 190 -31.06 -21.86 14.93
CA LEU A 190 -31.71 -20.62 15.28
C LEU A 190 -33.20 -20.87 15.53
N LYS A 191 -33.64 -20.57 16.76
CA LYS A 191 -35.06 -20.52 17.13
C LYS A 191 -35.53 -19.08 17.27
N ILE A 192 -36.63 -18.75 16.61
CA ILE A 192 -37.38 -17.51 16.81
C ILE A 192 -38.75 -17.89 17.37
N ASP A 193 -38.96 -17.61 18.65
CA ASP A 193 -40.11 -18.00 19.46
C ASP A 193 -40.87 -16.74 19.91
N GLY A 194 -41.62 -16.16 18.96
CA GLY A 194 -42.22 -14.83 19.10
C GLY A 194 -41.22 -13.68 18.92
N GLY A 195 -41.75 -12.47 18.75
CA GLY A 195 -40.95 -11.27 18.45
C GLY A 195 -40.62 -11.12 16.95
N SER A 196 -39.61 -10.32 16.63
CA SER A 196 -39.23 -10.01 15.25
C SER A 196 -37.72 -9.94 15.02
N VAL A 197 -37.29 -10.36 13.83
CA VAL A 197 -35.96 -10.10 13.27
C VAL A 197 -36.11 -9.21 12.04
N ASN A 198 -35.54 -8.02 12.04
CA ASN A 198 -35.38 -7.18 10.86
C ASN A 198 -33.97 -7.41 10.29
N GLY A 199 -33.85 -7.77 9.01
CA GLY A 199 -32.60 -8.20 8.39
C GLY A 199 -32.70 -9.63 7.85
N THR A 200 -31.58 -10.35 7.75
CA THR A 200 -31.55 -11.72 7.21
C THR A 200 -31.11 -12.74 8.24
N VAL A 201 -31.60 -13.98 8.12
CA VAL A 201 -31.09 -15.12 8.88
C VAL A 201 -30.46 -16.16 7.97
N THR A 202 -29.22 -16.52 8.27
CA THR A 202 -28.47 -17.57 7.60
C THR A 202 -28.10 -18.62 8.64
N THR A 203 -28.68 -19.82 8.54
CA THR A 203 -28.44 -20.87 9.54
C THR A 203 -28.47 -22.26 8.93
N ASP A 204 -27.89 -23.25 9.64
CA ASP A 204 -28.12 -24.65 9.32
C ASP A 204 -29.60 -24.92 9.62
N GLN A 205 -30.05 -24.93 10.88
CA GLN A 205 -31.44 -25.25 11.21
C GLN A 205 -32.23 -24.04 11.70
N LEU A 206 -33.45 -23.87 11.20
CA LEU A 206 -34.34 -22.76 11.54
C LEU A 206 -35.69 -23.26 12.07
N LEU A 207 -36.10 -22.76 13.24
CA LEU A 207 -37.46 -22.91 13.77
C LEU A 207 -38.08 -21.54 14.01
N LEU A 208 -39.18 -21.24 13.32
CA LEU A 208 -40.07 -20.13 13.64
C LEU A 208 -41.30 -20.68 14.36
N ASP A 209 -41.58 -20.12 15.53
CA ASP A 209 -42.69 -20.51 16.40
C ASP A 209 -43.28 -19.29 17.13
N ALA A 210 -44.41 -19.49 17.82
CA ALA A 210 -45.10 -18.52 18.67
C ALA A 210 -45.27 -17.13 18.02
N SER A 211 -45.67 -17.10 16.75
CA SER A 211 -45.82 -15.86 15.96
C SER A 211 -44.54 -15.05 15.76
N GLY A 212 -43.37 -15.72 15.72
CA GLY A 212 -42.12 -15.11 15.32
C GLY A 212 -42.17 -14.56 13.89
N VAL A 213 -41.54 -13.40 13.70
CA VAL A 213 -41.52 -12.69 12.41
C VAL A 213 -40.08 -12.48 11.93
N ILE A 214 -39.83 -12.68 10.64
CA ILE A 214 -38.63 -12.20 9.95
C ILE A 214 -39.05 -11.16 8.92
N ASN A 215 -38.60 -9.92 9.07
CA ASN A 215 -38.73 -8.87 8.06
C ASN A 215 -37.41 -8.79 7.31
N GLY A 216 -37.35 -9.47 6.16
CA GLY A 216 -36.18 -9.47 5.30
C GLY A 216 -35.79 -8.07 4.90
N ASP A 217 -34.51 -7.74 5.09
CA ASP A 217 -33.86 -6.57 4.51
C ASP A 217 -32.58 -7.01 3.81
N GLU A 218 -32.32 -6.50 2.61
CA GLU A 218 -31.18 -6.97 1.81
C GLU A 218 -29.92 -6.32 2.37
N PRO A 219 -28.90 -7.10 2.78
CA PRO A 219 -27.68 -6.53 3.32
C PRO A 219 -27.04 -5.63 2.27
N THR A 220 -26.81 -4.37 2.61
CA THR A 220 -26.03 -3.49 1.75
C THR A 220 -24.55 -3.87 1.90
N PRO A 221 -23.85 -4.26 0.81
CA PRO A 221 -22.42 -4.50 0.91
C PRO A 221 -21.74 -3.24 1.43
N PRO A 222 -20.77 -3.37 2.35
CA PRO A 222 -19.99 -2.21 2.75
C PRO A 222 -19.34 -1.58 1.51
N PRO A 223 -19.04 -0.27 1.54
CA PRO A 223 -18.11 0.31 0.57
C PRO A 223 -16.87 -0.60 0.49
N SER A 224 -16.55 -1.13 -0.69
CA SER A 224 -15.50 -2.14 -0.83
C SER A 224 -14.11 -1.52 -0.69
N ASP A 225 -13.65 -1.30 0.54
CA ASP A 225 -12.26 -0.97 0.82
C ASP A 225 -11.46 -2.29 0.84
N LEU A 226 -10.55 -2.46 -0.11
CA LEU A 226 -9.64 -3.60 -0.12
C LEU A 226 -8.56 -3.35 0.94
N THR A 227 -8.18 -4.37 1.72
CA THR A 227 -7.12 -4.22 2.72
C THR A 227 -6.07 -5.32 2.63
N CYS A 228 -4.81 -4.96 2.84
CA CYS A 228 -3.71 -5.90 3.05
C CYS A 228 -2.79 -5.40 4.17
N ARG A 229 -1.96 -6.28 4.74
CA ARG A 229 -1.16 -5.93 5.92
C ARG A 229 0.31 -6.25 5.72
N ILE A 230 1.17 -5.33 6.14
CA ILE A 230 2.62 -5.51 6.13
C ILE A 230 3.08 -5.81 7.57
N THR A 231 3.84 -6.88 7.74
CA THR A 231 4.38 -7.28 9.04
C THR A 231 5.88 -7.51 8.96
N GLY A 232 6.64 -6.82 9.81
CA GLY A 232 8.10 -6.97 9.90
C GLY A 232 8.79 -5.62 9.82
N ASN A 233 9.20 -5.08 10.97
CA ASN A 233 9.65 -3.67 11.09
C ASN A 233 10.78 -3.27 10.13
N ASN A 234 11.55 -4.22 9.58
CA ASN A 234 12.79 -3.95 8.84
C ASN A 234 12.94 -4.82 7.57
N GLN A 235 11.83 -5.27 6.98
CA GLN A 235 11.88 -6.05 5.74
C GLN A 235 11.26 -5.27 4.60
N ASP A 236 11.91 -5.35 3.45
CA ASP A 236 11.35 -4.89 2.19
C ASP A 236 10.00 -5.55 1.94
N PHE A 237 9.12 -4.80 1.27
CA PHE A 237 7.79 -5.30 0.98
C PHE A 237 7.27 -4.75 -0.34
N VAL A 238 6.24 -5.42 -0.82
CA VAL A 238 5.60 -5.15 -2.10
C VAL A 238 4.11 -4.96 -1.86
N VAL A 239 3.56 -3.98 -2.56
CA VAL A 239 2.12 -3.73 -2.68
C VAL A 239 1.75 -3.91 -4.14
N GLU A 240 0.90 -4.90 -4.45
CA GLU A 240 0.34 -5.11 -5.79
C GLU A 240 -1.16 -4.88 -5.79
N PHE A 241 -1.66 -4.22 -6.83
CA PHE A 241 -3.09 -3.96 -6.96
C PHE A 241 -3.50 -3.83 -8.42
N ASP A 242 -4.70 -4.30 -8.72
CA ASP A 242 -5.31 -4.19 -10.04
C ASP A 242 -6.32 -3.03 -10.05
N VAL A 243 -6.21 -2.20 -11.08
CA VAL A 243 -7.05 -1.01 -11.24
C VAL A 243 -7.55 -0.82 -12.67
N ILE A 244 -8.81 -0.42 -12.82
CA ILE A 244 -9.36 0.04 -14.09
C ILE A 244 -9.06 1.54 -14.22
N GLY A 245 -8.32 1.95 -15.24
CA GLY A 245 -8.07 3.36 -15.52
C GLY A 245 -9.39 4.15 -15.63
N SER A 246 -9.44 5.35 -15.07
CA SER A 246 -10.63 6.22 -15.15
C SER A 246 -10.20 7.63 -15.49
N ASN A 247 -11.11 8.38 -16.12
CA ASN A 247 -11.00 9.83 -16.10
C ASN A 247 -11.11 10.34 -14.64
N ASN A 248 -10.54 11.51 -14.36
CA ASN A 248 -10.34 12.14 -13.04
C ASN A 248 -11.59 12.33 -12.14
N VAL A 249 -12.72 11.70 -12.47
CA VAL A 249 -14.02 11.83 -11.79
C VAL A 249 -14.25 10.70 -10.78
N ASN A 250 -13.59 9.55 -10.93
CA ASN A 250 -13.69 8.42 -10.00
C ASN A 250 -12.41 8.33 -9.16
N TYR A 251 -12.52 8.77 -7.91
CA TYR A 251 -11.46 8.71 -6.90
C TYR A 251 -10.99 7.29 -6.65
N LYS A 252 -9.66 7.09 -6.62
CA LYS A 252 -9.02 5.89 -6.09
C LYS A 252 -7.76 6.27 -5.34
N ASP A 253 -7.55 5.64 -4.20
CA ASP A 253 -6.34 5.79 -3.41
C ASP A 253 -5.91 4.45 -2.81
N ILE A 254 -4.62 4.35 -2.52
CA ILE A 254 -4.04 3.32 -1.67
C ILE A 254 -3.42 4.06 -0.49
N VAL A 255 -4.00 3.91 0.68
CA VAL A 255 -3.58 4.56 1.92
C VAL A 255 -2.89 3.55 2.81
N PHE A 256 -1.73 3.93 3.32
CA PHE A 256 -1.03 3.19 4.36
C PHE A 256 -1.39 3.79 5.73
N GLU A 257 -1.77 2.94 6.68
CA GLU A 257 -2.05 3.28 8.06
C GLU A 257 -1.15 2.50 9.02
N GLY A 258 -0.25 3.20 9.71
CA GLY A 258 0.73 2.61 10.63
C GLY A 258 0.93 3.43 11.89
N GLY A 259 0.55 2.89 13.06
CA GLY A 259 0.68 3.61 14.33
C GLY A 259 -0.31 4.78 14.44
N ASN A 260 0.21 6.01 14.50
CA ASN A 260 -0.60 7.25 14.54
C ASN A 260 -0.53 8.03 13.21
N GLU A 261 0.13 7.49 12.18
CA GLU A 261 0.41 8.15 10.91
C GLU A 261 -0.35 7.42 9.79
N SER A 262 -0.89 8.18 8.84
CA SER A 262 -1.45 7.67 7.58
C SER A 262 -0.85 8.42 6.41
N ASP A 263 -0.33 7.70 5.42
CA ASP A 263 0.25 8.27 4.20
C ASP A 263 -0.46 7.70 2.97
N THR A 264 -0.76 8.53 1.99
CA THR A 264 -1.33 8.04 0.72
C THR A 264 -0.19 7.51 -0.16
N LEU A 265 -0.10 6.20 -0.35
CA LEU A 265 0.94 5.59 -1.18
C LEU A 265 0.73 5.91 -2.66
N TRP A 266 -0.51 5.80 -3.13
CA TRP A 266 -0.84 5.95 -4.54
C TRP A 266 -2.19 6.61 -4.71
N TYR A 267 -2.26 7.44 -5.74
CA TYR A 267 -3.41 8.29 -6.02
C TYR A 267 -3.53 8.54 -7.52
N ASN A 268 -4.75 8.74 -8.04
CA ASN A 268 -4.97 8.87 -9.48
C ASN A 268 -5.78 10.08 -9.94
N GLN A 269 -6.08 11.06 -9.08
CA GLN A 269 -6.78 12.27 -9.55
C GLN A 269 -5.82 13.41 -9.92
N GLU A 270 -6.42 14.51 -10.38
CA GLU A 270 -5.72 15.78 -10.60
C GLU A 270 -4.87 16.16 -9.38
N PHE A 271 -3.68 16.65 -9.69
CA PHE A 271 -2.70 17.08 -8.71
C PHE A 271 -3.32 18.13 -7.78
N GLN A 272 -3.30 17.88 -6.48
CA GLN A 272 -3.67 18.87 -5.48
C GLN A 272 -2.41 19.32 -4.73
N SER A 273 -2.12 20.62 -4.76
CA SER A 273 -0.97 21.15 -4.03
C SER A 273 -1.18 20.99 -2.52
N GLY A 274 -0.24 20.34 -1.82
CA GLY A 274 -0.31 20.13 -0.38
C GLY A 274 -1.06 18.87 0.05
N ALA A 275 -1.39 17.96 -0.88
CA ALA A 275 -1.79 16.61 -0.54
C ALA A 275 -0.55 15.74 -0.30
N ASP A 276 -0.57 14.97 0.80
CA ASP A 276 0.49 14.05 1.20
C ASP A 276 0.28 12.69 0.52
N TYR A 277 0.71 12.58 -0.73
CA TYR A 277 0.82 11.31 -1.44
C TYR A 277 2.24 11.05 -1.92
N ILE A 278 2.60 9.77 -2.05
CA ILE A 278 3.86 9.35 -2.64
C ILE A 278 3.71 9.40 -4.16
N PHE A 279 2.90 8.54 -4.76
CA PHE A 279 2.73 8.48 -6.21
C PHE A 279 1.41 9.09 -6.69
N ASN A 280 1.46 9.85 -7.78
CA ASN A 280 0.27 10.39 -8.45
C ASN A 280 0.28 9.98 -9.92
N GLU A 281 -0.57 9.01 -10.25
CA GLU A 281 -0.64 8.41 -11.57
C GLU A 281 -1.88 8.89 -12.34
N GLN A 282 -1.66 9.75 -13.33
CA GLN A 282 -2.69 10.31 -14.20
C GLN A 282 -2.66 9.74 -15.63
N ARG A 283 -1.69 8.88 -15.96
CA ARG A 283 -1.44 8.41 -17.32
C ARG A 283 -2.24 7.15 -17.68
N LEU A 284 -3.03 6.60 -16.75
CA LEU A 284 -3.83 5.39 -17.00
C LEU A 284 -4.98 5.70 -17.97
N ALA A 285 -5.00 5.04 -19.12
CA ALA A 285 -6.09 5.18 -20.08
C ALA A 285 -7.43 4.66 -19.52
N SER A 286 -8.50 5.42 -19.71
CA SER A 286 -9.83 5.08 -19.18
C SER A 286 -10.37 3.76 -19.74
N GLY A 287 -10.89 2.92 -18.85
CA GLY A 287 -11.48 1.61 -19.15
C GLY A 287 -10.49 0.49 -19.43
N GLN A 288 -9.17 0.74 -19.28
CA GLN A 288 -8.13 -0.28 -19.40
C GLN A 288 -7.75 -0.82 -18.02
N ASN A 289 -7.48 -2.12 -17.93
CA ASN A 289 -7.01 -2.75 -16.70
C ASN A 289 -5.49 -2.65 -16.60
N TYR A 290 -5.00 -2.26 -15.44
CA TYR A 290 -3.59 -2.17 -15.11
C TYR A 290 -3.32 -2.98 -13.86
N LYS A 291 -2.25 -3.79 -13.92
CA LYS A 291 -1.62 -4.34 -12.72
C LYS A 291 -0.49 -3.39 -12.31
N LEU A 292 -0.59 -2.86 -11.10
CA LEU A 292 0.36 -1.90 -10.54
C LEU A 292 1.11 -2.53 -9.38
N ARG A 293 2.35 -2.07 -9.20
CA ARG A 293 3.25 -2.59 -8.17
C ARG A 293 4.06 -1.46 -7.55
N ILE A 294 4.07 -1.42 -6.23
CA ILE A 294 4.94 -0.55 -5.43
C ILE A 294 5.87 -1.44 -4.63
N GLU A 295 7.16 -1.30 -4.86
CA GLU A 295 8.20 -1.98 -4.11
C GLU A 295 8.82 -1.00 -3.13
N VAL A 296 8.88 -1.34 -1.85
CA VAL A 296 9.41 -0.47 -0.80
C VAL A 296 10.68 -1.08 -0.24
N GLU A 297 11.81 -0.44 -0.57
CA GLU A 297 13.13 -0.68 -0.01
C GLU A 297 13.20 -0.01 1.38
N ARG A 298 13.36 -0.82 2.43
CA ARG A 298 13.40 -0.30 3.81
C ARG A 298 14.76 0.33 4.11
N GLY A 299 14.72 1.59 4.54
CA GLY A 299 15.88 2.26 5.10
C GLY A 299 16.40 1.51 6.33
N GLN A 300 17.73 1.44 6.47
CA GLN A 300 18.37 0.81 7.61
C GLN A 300 18.49 1.81 8.77
N GLY A 301 18.14 1.40 9.99
CA GLY A 301 18.24 2.25 11.17
C GLY A 301 17.27 3.43 11.17
N ASN A 302 17.80 4.65 10.99
CA ASN A 302 17.01 5.89 10.90
C ASN A 302 16.86 6.40 9.45
N ASP A 303 17.39 5.68 8.47
CA ASP A 303 17.28 6.07 7.07
C ASP A 303 15.82 5.99 6.60
N ILE A 304 15.40 6.96 5.79
CA ILE A 304 14.07 6.96 5.18
C ILE A 304 13.95 5.81 4.17
N SER A 305 12.79 5.16 4.10
CA SER A 305 12.57 4.12 3.09
C SER A 305 12.40 4.75 1.71
N ARG A 306 12.56 3.96 0.66
CA ARG A 306 12.35 4.41 -0.72
C ARG A 306 11.33 3.51 -1.38
N ALA A 307 10.32 4.11 -1.99
CA ALA A 307 9.30 3.41 -2.74
C ALA A 307 9.59 3.54 -4.24
N HIS A 308 9.37 2.45 -4.97
CA HIS A 308 9.55 2.34 -6.40
C HIS A 308 8.22 1.92 -7.04
N TYR A 309 7.77 2.68 -8.03
CA TYR A 309 6.49 2.46 -8.69
C TYR A 309 6.67 1.87 -10.08
N TYR A 310 5.90 0.80 -10.36
CA TYR A 310 5.96 0.04 -11.61
C TYR A 310 4.57 -0.21 -12.20
N TRP A 311 4.54 -0.29 -13.53
CA TRP A 311 3.47 -0.96 -14.26
C TRP A 311 3.87 -2.40 -14.56
N VAL A 312 3.00 -3.37 -14.34
CA VAL A 312 3.27 -4.78 -14.66
C VAL A 312 2.61 -5.14 -15.99
N GLN A 313 3.42 -5.39 -17.02
CA GLN A 313 2.96 -5.67 -18.37
C GLN A 313 3.51 -7.01 -18.86
N GLY A 314 2.63 -7.95 -19.19
CA GLY A 314 3.05 -9.28 -19.64
C GLY A 314 3.89 -10.06 -18.61
N GLY A 315 3.76 -9.72 -17.32
CA GLY A 315 4.56 -10.28 -16.23
C GLY A 315 5.90 -9.58 -16.00
N SER A 316 6.25 -8.56 -16.78
CA SER A 316 7.48 -7.77 -16.60
C SER A 316 7.18 -6.43 -15.92
N LYS A 317 8.09 -6.00 -15.03
CA LYS A 317 8.03 -4.69 -14.37
C LYS A 317 8.51 -3.61 -15.34
N VAL A 318 7.73 -2.54 -15.49
CA VAL A 318 8.07 -1.33 -16.24
C VAL A 318 8.17 -0.17 -15.25
N PHE A 319 9.40 0.27 -14.97
CA PHE A 319 9.68 1.34 -14.02
C PHE A 319 9.01 2.66 -14.41
N GLN A 320 8.45 3.36 -13.43
CA GLN A 320 7.80 4.66 -13.61
C GLN A 320 8.53 5.76 -12.84
N GLU A 321 8.65 5.62 -11.53
CA GLU A 321 9.29 6.62 -10.67
C GLU A 321 9.71 6.02 -9.32
N SER A 322 10.51 6.77 -8.54
CA SER A 322 10.87 6.44 -7.15
C SER A 322 10.80 7.65 -6.27
N LYS A 323 10.42 7.48 -5.00
CA LYS A 323 10.34 8.56 -4.01
C LYS A 323 10.73 8.06 -2.62
N ASP A 324 11.32 8.95 -1.84
CA ASP A 324 11.53 8.71 -0.41
C ASP A 324 10.18 8.70 0.31
N ALA A 325 9.98 7.75 1.21
CA ALA A 325 8.74 7.55 1.94
C ALA A 325 9.00 6.94 3.33
N ASP A 326 8.38 7.49 4.38
CA ASP A 326 8.52 6.97 5.75
C ASP A 326 7.44 5.91 6.07
N ILE A 327 7.34 4.89 5.22
CA ILE A 327 6.30 3.86 5.35
C ILE A 327 6.80 2.80 6.34
N LYS A 328 6.15 2.65 7.50
CA LYS A 328 6.52 1.65 8.53
C LYS A 328 5.66 0.38 8.42
N ASN A 329 5.47 -0.36 9.51
CA ASN A 329 4.49 -1.43 9.57
C ASN A 329 3.08 -0.87 9.71
N GLY A 330 2.12 -1.48 9.01
CA GLY A 330 0.76 -0.98 8.99
C GLY A 330 -0.19 -1.83 8.16
N THR A 331 -1.43 -1.36 8.09
CA THR A 331 -2.45 -1.84 7.16
C THR A 331 -2.45 -0.92 5.95
N ILE A 332 -2.51 -1.50 4.76
CA ILE A 332 -2.76 -0.76 3.54
C ILE A 332 -4.23 -0.97 3.18
N THR A 333 -4.91 0.13 2.93
CA THR A 333 -6.31 0.17 2.53
C THR A 333 -6.40 0.82 1.16
N GLY A 334 -7.07 0.17 0.23
CA GLY A 334 -7.35 0.72 -1.09
C GLY A 334 -8.82 1.04 -1.20
N THR A 335 -9.15 2.27 -1.56
CA THR A 335 -10.54 2.72 -1.74
C THR A 335 -10.79 3.19 -3.16
N GLY A 336 -12.06 3.16 -3.58
CA GLY A 336 -12.50 3.72 -4.85
C GLY A 336 -12.97 2.70 -5.88
N VAL A 337 -13.76 3.19 -6.85
CA VAL A 337 -14.44 2.34 -7.84
C VAL A 337 -13.45 1.82 -8.87
N GLY A 338 -13.42 0.50 -9.07
CA GLY A 338 -12.57 -0.15 -10.08
C GLY A 338 -11.17 -0.47 -9.58
N LEU A 339 -10.96 -0.47 -8.26
CA LEU A 339 -9.89 -1.22 -7.61
C LEU A 339 -10.40 -2.66 -7.44
N GLU A 340 -9.69 -3.65 -7.99
CA GLU A 340 -10.17 -5.04 -8.05
C GLU A 340 -9.44 -5.94 -7.05
N THR A 341 -8.14 -5.72 -6.86
CA THR A 341 -7.28 -6.50 -5.96
C THR A 341 -6.34 -5.59 -5.20
N LEU A 342 -5.93 -6.02 -4.00
CA LEU A 342 -4.87 -5.38 -3.21
C LEU A 342 -4.16 -6.45 -2.38
N GLU A 343 -2.88 -6.65 -2.65
CA GLU A 343 -2.04 -7.67 -2.03
C GLU A 343 -0.76 -7.04 -1.47
N CYS A 344 -0.38 -7.49 -0.27
CA CYS A 344 0.85 -7.09 0.40
C CYS A 344 1.67 -8.34 0.71
N TYR A 345 2.98 -8.32 0.47
CA TYR A 345 3.87 -9.39 0.88
C TYR A 345 5.31 -8.91 1.05
N ASN A 346 6.08 -9.63 1.87
CA ASN A 346 7.50 -9.33 2.07
C ASN A 346 8.31 -9.99 0.95
N GLU A 347 9.14 -9.21 0.28
CA GLU A 347 10.03 -9.65 -0.79
C GLU A 347 11.24 -8.72 -0.78
N ASP A 348 12.45 -9.27 -0.92
CA ASP A 348 13.66 -8.44 -1.04
C ASP A 348 13.56 -7.60 -2.31
N VAL A 349 13.72 -6.28 -2.18
CA VAL A 349 13.54 -5.35 -3.30
C VAL A 349 14.89 -5.05 -3.92
N GLU A 350 15.04 -5.40 -5.20
CA GLU A 350 16.19 -4.98 -5.98
C GLU A 350 15.97 -3.54 -6.48
N PRO A 351 16.91 -2.60 -6.19
CA PRO A 351 16.81 -1.24 -6.73
C PRO A 351 16.70 -1.25 -8.25
N PRO A 352 15.88 -0.36 -8.84
CA PRO A 352 15.76 -0.27 -10.29
C PRO A 352 17.11 0.07 -10.91
N GLU A 353 17.41 -0.53 -12.06
CA GLU A 353 18.60 -0.15 -12.82
C GLU A 353 18.53 1.36 -13.15
N PRO A 354 19.60 2.12 -12.88
CA PRO A 354 19.58 3.54 -13.12
C PRO A 354 19.49 3.82 -14.63
N ASP A 355 18.58 4.72 -15.02
CA ASP A 355 18.55 5.24 -16.38
C ASP A 355 19.75 6.18 -16.56
N LEU A 356 20.80 5.66 -17.21
CA LEU A 356 21.99 6.42 -17.50
C LEU A 356 21.72 7.31 -18.72
N PRO A 357 21.92 8.64 -18.64
CA PRO A 357 21.78 9.48 -19.81
C PRO A 357 22.78 9.03 -20.88
N GLU A 358 22.37 9.10 -22.14
CA GLU A 358 23.26 8.76 -23.26
C GLU A 358 24.52 9.62 -23.15
N GLN A 359 25.68 8.98 -22.92
CA GLN A 359 26.96 9.66 -22.69
C GLN A 359 27.26 10.69 -23.77
N CYS A 360 26.95 10.37 -25.03
CA CYS A 360 27.20 11.23 -26.18
C CYS A 360 26.35 12.49 -26.18
N ASP A 361 25.17 12.46 -25.56
CA ASP A 361 24.29 13.62 -25.46
C ASP A 361 24.75 14.60 -24.36
N VAL A 362 25.31 14.07 -23.27
CA VAL A 362 25.76 14.89 -22.12
C VAL A 362 27.23 15.31 -22.22
N PHE A 363 28.11 14.43 -22.72
CA PHE A 363 29.55 14.62 -22.85
C PHE A 363 30.09 14.06 -24.18
N PRO A 364 29.86 14.76 -25.31
CA PRO A 364 30.32 14.30 -26.63
C PRO A 364 31.86 14.22 -26.76
N HIS A 365 32.63 14.88 -25.89
CA HIS A 365 34.10 14.93 -25.93
C HIS A 365 34.74 14.73 -24.56
N ALA A 366 36.03 14.36 -24.53
CA ALA A 366 36.74 13.90 -23.33
C ALA A 366 36.75 14.88 -22.15
N VAL A 367 36.81 16.19 -22.40
CA VAL A 367 36.90 17.22 -21.36
C VAL A 367 36.13 18.47 -21.79
N GLN A 368 35.01 18.74 -21.13
CA GLN A 368 34.10 19.85 -21.46
C GLN A 368 33.51 20.48 -20.19
N SER A 369 33.03 21.71 -20.32
CA SER A 369 32.30 22.45 -19.30
C SER A 369 30.85 22.65 -19.70
N PHE A 370 29.99 22.88 -18.70
CA PHE A 370 28.56 23.16 -18.87
C PHE A 370 28.21 24.66 -18.89
N THR A 371 29.17 25.51 -18.54
CA THR A 371 28.93 26.95 -18.40
C THR A 371 30.12 27.77 -18.89
N THR A 372 29.84 29.03 -19.20
CA THR A 372 30.83 30.07 -19.46
C THR A 372 31.53 30.51 -18.16
N GLY A 373 32.67 31.18 -18.25
CA GLY A 373 33.49 31.60 -17.12
C GLY A 373 34.41 30.52 -16.54
N THR A 374 34.60 29.41 -17.25
CA THR A 374 35.25 28.21 -16.69
C THR A 374 36.71 28.09 -17.12
N ASN A 375 37.54 27.63 -16.18
CA ASN A 375 38.96 27.39 -16.42
C ASN A 375 39.33 25.97 -16.00
N ILE A 376 40.31 25.41 -16.70
CA ILE A 376 40.93 24.13 -16.35
C ILE A 376 42.42 24.32 -16.18
N THR A 377 43.00 23.72 -15.15
CA THR A 377 44.44 23.73 -14.91
C THR A 377 44.93 22.29 -14.98
N PHE A 378 45.90 22.04 -15.85
CA PHE A 378 46.61 20.77 -15.87
C PHE A 378 47.92 20.95 -15.09
N ASP A 379 48.22 20.09 -14.12
CA ASP A 379 49.46 20.10 -13.33
C ASP A 379 49.95 18.67 -13.09
N GLY A 380 51.21 18.48 -12.67
CA GLY A 380 51.69 17.24 -12.07
C GLY A 380 51.46 15.95 -12.89
N GLY A 381 51.98 15.88 -14.12
CA GLY A 381 51.91 14.67 -14.95
C GLY A 381 50.51 14.29 -15.45
N SER A 382 49.49 15.14 -15.23
CA SER A 382 48.13 14.93 -15.72
C SER A 382 48.10 14.82 -17.25
N ALA A 383 47.33 13.86 -17.76
CA ALA A 383 47.10 13.66 -19.18
C ALA A 383 45.62 13.36 -19.46
N VAL A 384 45.15 13.81 -20.61
CA VAL A 384 43.83 13.59 -21.20
C VAL A 384 44.04 12.92 -22.54
N THR A 385 43.29 11.87 -22.79
CA THR A 385 43.26 11.19 -24.08
C THR A 385 41.87 11.30 -24.70
N GLY A 386 41.80 11.30 -26.04
CA GLY A 386 40.53 11.34 -26.77
C GLY A 386 39.88 12.72 -26.87
N THR A 387 40.69 13.79 -26.90
CA THR A 387 40.20 15.12 -27.29
C THR A 387 39.67 15.11 -28.73
N ILE A 388 38.84 16.08 -29.09
CA ILE A 388 38.24 16.15 -30.43
C ILE A 388 39.33 16.14 -31.52
N ASP A 389 39.20 15.21 -32.46
CA ASP A 389 40.16 14.92 -33.53
C ASP A 389 41.59 14.61 -33.04
N ALA A 390 41.75 14.20 -31.78
CA ALA A 390 43.03 14.10 -31.07
C ALA A 390 43.86 15.41 -31.12
N GLY A 391 43.20 16.56 -31.30
CA GLY A 391 43.83 17.86 -31.58
C GLY A 391 44.16 18.70 -30.36
N GLY A 392 44.02 18.17 -29.14
CA GLY A 392 44.29 18.87 -27.89
C GLY A 392 43.20 19.83 -27.43
N ARG A 393 42.04 19.90 -28.11
CA ARG A 393 40.96 20.86 -27.82
C ARG A 393 40.07 20.40 -26.67
N VAL A 394 39.76 21.31 -25.74
CA VAL A 394 38.93 21.08 -24.55
C VAL A 394 37.85 22.16 -24.41
N GLY A 395 36.67 21.78 -23.91
CA GLY A 395 35.49 22.66 -23.78
C GLY A 395 35.52 23.59 -22.57
N PHE A 396 36.53 24.45 -22.47
CA PHE A 396 36.68 25.45 -21.39
C PHE A 396 36.98 26.82 -22.00
N GLU A 397 36.68 27.90 -21.29
CA GLU A 397 37.06 29.25 -21.75
C GLU A 397 38.55 29.52 -21.61
N THR A 398 39.20 28.91 -20.62
CA THR A 398 40.63 29.11 -20.38
C THR A 398 41.29 27.81 -19.96
N VAL A 399 42.43 27.51 -20.57
CA VAL A 399 43.37 26.47 -20.13
C VAL A 399 44.54 27.14 -19.45
N ASN A 400 44.69 26.93 -18.14
CA ASN A 400 45.84 27.37 -17.36
C ASN A 400 46.94 26.30 -17.47
N LYS A 401 48.09 26.70 -18.00
CA LYS A 401 49.28 25.83 -18.05
C LYS A 401 50.06 25.96 -16.75
N ALA A 402 50.43 24.85 -16.14
CA ALA A 402 51.37 24.86 -15.02
C ALA A 402 52.82 25.13 -15.47
N PHE A 403 53.16 24.85 -16.75
CA PHE A 403 54.47 25.10 -17.36
C PHE A 403 54.39 25.15 -18.91
N ASP A 404 55.34 25.84 -19.56
CA ASP A 404 55.26 26.22 -20.98
C ASP A 404 55.25 25.06 -21.99
N THR A 405 55.72 23.87 -21.60
CA THR A 405 55.85 22.69 -22.49
C THR A 405 54.82 21.60 -22.21
N GLN A 406 53.70 21.95 -21.57
CA GLN A 406 52.71 20.98 -21.16
C GLN A 406 51.95 20.35 -22.34
N THR A 407 52.20 19.07 -22.59
CA THR A 407 51.54 18.25 -23.61
C THR A 407 50.51 17.31 -22.98
N ALA A 408 49.57 17.89 -22.22
CA ALA A 408 48.63 17.11 -21.42
C ALA A 408 47.45 16.55 -22.22
N CYS A 409 47.19 16.96 -23.46
CA CYS A 409 46.02 16.52 -24.23
C CYS A 409 46.43 15.79 -25.50
N ASP A 410 46.30 14.46 -25.54
CA ASP A 410 46.74 13.59 -26.66
C ASP A 410 48.20 13.81 -27.09
N ASN A 411 49.09 14.02 -26.11
CA ASN A 411 50.48 14.44 -26.32
C ASN A 411 50.64 15.78 -27.05
N GLN A 412 49.59 16.60 -27.09
CA GLN A 412 49.57 17.97 -27.60
C GLN A 412 49.30 18.96 -26.47
N GLU A 413 49.52 20.25 -26.78
CA GLU A 413 49.09 21.34 -25.93
C GLU A 413 47.56 21.33 -25.80
N CYS A 414 47.06 21.53 -24.59
CA CYS A 414 45.63 21.66 -24.35
C CYS A 414 45.15 23.07 -24.77
N ILE A 415 44.19 23.12 -25.69
CA ILE A 415 43.66 24.35 -26.29
C ILE A 415 42.20 24.54 -25.85
N ALA A 416 41.91 25.71 -25.26
CA ALA A 416 40.54 26.11 -24.94
C ALA A 416 39.70 26.30 -26.22
N ASP A 417 38.55 25.64 -26.31
CA ASP A 417 37.57 25.77 -27.39
C ASP A 417 36.15 25.89 -26.82
N THR A 418 35.63 27.12 -26.79
CA THR A 418 34.31 27.41 -26.22
C THR A 418 33.15 26.83 -27.04
N SER A 419 33.38 26.43 -28.29
CA SER A 419 32.36 25.74 -29.09
C SER A 419 32.08 24.32 -28.60
N LEU A 420 32.98 23.79 -27.75
CA LEU A 420 32.83 22.48 -27.10
C LEU A 420 32.23 22.62 -25.69
N ILE A 421 31.73 23.79 -25.28
CA ILE A 421 30.94 23.93 -24.05
C ILE A 421 29.54 23.39 -24.35
N VAL A 422 29.05 22.49 -23.49
CA VAL A 422 27.74 21.82 -23.65
C VAL A 422 26.72 22.41 -22.69
N GLY A 423 25.43 22.16 -22.95
CA GLY A 423 24.36 22.56 -22.05
C GLY A 423 24.47 21.81 -20.71
N GLU A 424 24.16 22.48 -19.62
CA GLU A 424 24.05 21.82 -18.31
C GLU A 424 22.94 20.76 -18.37
N PRO A 425 23.25 19.49 -18.06
CA PRO A 425 22.25 18.44 -18.04
C PRO A 425 21.30 18.59 -16.85
N ASP A 426 20.14 17.94 -16.95
CA ASP A 426 19.20 17.89 -15.84
C ASP A 426 19.86 17.26 -14.60
N VAL A 427 19.57 17.86 -13.43
CA VAL A 427 20.08 17.35 -12.15
C VAL A 427 19.41 16.00 -11.89
N MET A 428 20.21 14.94 -11.89
CA MET A 428 19.74 13.63 -11.44
C MET A 428 19.29 13.68 -9.98
N ASP A 429 18.20 12.96 -9.67
CA ASP A 429 17.72 12.81 -8.30
C ASP A 429 18.87 12.31 -7.40
N PHE A 430 18.99 12.91 -6.23
CA PHE A 430 20.07 12.63 -5.28
C PHE A 430 19.60 12.82 -3.85
N SER A 431 19.47 11.69 -3.16
CA SER A 431 19.10 11.57 -1.76
C SER A 431 20.12 10.64 -1.09
N PRO A 432 21.22 11.16 -0.50
CA PRO A 432 22.16 10.33 0.24
C PRO A 432 21.50 9.80 1.52
N GLY A 433 22.11 8.77 2.12
CA GLY A 433 21.68 8.23 3.42
C GLY A 433 22.34 8.96 4.59
N ASP A 434 22.06 8.50 5.80
CA ASP A 434 22.71 8.98 7.03
C ASP A 434 23.79 7.98 7.54
N THR A 435 24.04 6.92 6.78
CA THR A 435 25.00 5.87 7.13
C THR A 435 26.44 6.23 6.75
N ASP A 436 27.35 6.18 7.72
CA ASP A 436 28.79 6.29 7.51
C ASP A 436 29.46 4.92 7.32
N LEU A 437 30.30 4.78 6.29
CA LEU A 437 31.05 3.58 5.97
C LEU A 437 32.56 3.84 5.96
N SER A 438 33.30 3.12 6.81
CA SER A 438 34.76 3.16 6.88
C SER A 438 35.33 1.77 7.20
N PRO A 439 35.50 0.90 6.18
CA PRO A 439 35.80 -0.53 6.38
C PRO A 439 37.22 -0.81 6.91
N GLY A 440 38.08 0.21 7.02
CA GLY A 440 39.50 0.04 7.33
C GLY A 440 40.30 -0.51 6.15
N SER A 441 41.45 -1.13 6.42
CA SER A 441 42.30 -1.73 5.40
C SER A 441 41.88 -3.16 5.06
N GLY A 442 42.37 -3.69 3.93
CA GLY A 442 42.05 -5.04 3.45
C GLY A 442 41.13 -5.04 2.24
N THR A 443 40.45 -6.17 2.01
CA THR A 443 39.54 -6.35 0.88
C THR A 443 38.09 -6.29 1.35
N HIS A 444 37.29 -5.39 0.76
CA HIS A 444 35.90 -5.18 1.17
C HIS A 444 34.97 -5.04 -0.03
N ASN A 445 33.75 -5.54 0.11
CA ASN A 445 32.66 -5.24 -0.81
C ASN A 445 31.87 -4.05 -0.25
N ILE A 446 31.47 -3.16 -1.15
CA ILE A 446 30.64 -2.00 -0.89
C ILE A 446 29.35 -2.22 -1.65
N ASP A 447 28.30 -2.62 -0.94
CA ASP A 447 27.00 -2.89 -1.53
C ASP A 447 26.37 -1.60 -2.08
N ALA A 448 25.48 -1.74 -3.06
CA ALA A 448 24.71 -0.61 -3.58
C ALA A 448 23.99 0.13 -2.44
N GLY A 449 23.76 1.44 -2.62
CA GLY A 449 22.88 2.16 -1.71
C GLY A 449 23.31 3.58 -1.39
N ARG A 450 22.83 4.03 -0.24
CA ARG A 450 22.81 5.43 0.17
C ARG A 450 23.69 5.64 1.40
N TYR A 451 24.63 6.57 1.32
CA TYR A 451 25.60 6.81 2.37
C TYR A 451 25.75 8.29 2.67
N ASP A 452 25.98 8.63 3.93
CA ASP A 452 26.46 9.96 4.29
C ASP A 452 27.94 10.05 3.88
N THR A 453 28.80 9.32 4.57
CA THR A 453 30.23 9.28 4.25
C THR A 453 30.66 7.88 3.84
N VAL A 454 31.45 7.77 2.76
CA VAL A 454 32.25 6.58 2.46
C VAL A 454 33.73 6.96 2.47
N ALA A 455 34.47 6.43 3.44
CA ALA A 455 35.90 6.71 3.63
C ALA A 455 36.74 5.45 3.38
N LEU A 456 37.43 5.45 2.24
CA LEU A 456 38.30 4.37 1.79
C LEU A 456 39.77 4.75 2.00
N SER A 457 40.54 3.84 2.58
CA SER A 457 41.94 4.02 2.95
C SER A 457 42.82 3.00 2.23
N SER A 458 44.00 2.64 2.76
CA SER A 458 44.86 1.63 2.12
C SER A 458 44.17 0.26 2.09
N GLY A 459 43.67 -0.16 0.93
CA GLY A 459 42.92 -1.40 0.76
C GLY A 459 42.42 -1.61 -0.67
N THR A 460 41.70 -2.69 -0.89
CA THR A 460 41.01 -3.02 -2.14
C THR A 460 39.50 -3.06 -1.91
N TYR A 461 38.74 -2.30 -2.69
CA TYR A 461 37.30 -2.15 -2.49
C TYR A 461 36.56 -2.49 -3.78
N TYR A 462 35.47 -3.25 -3.67
CA TYR A 462 34.62 -3.64 -4.79
C TYR A 462 33.23 -3.02 -4.61
N PHE A 463 32.88 -2.07 -5.44
CA PHE A 463 31.51 -1.55 -5.56
C PHE A 463 30.73 -2.55 -6.42
N THR A 464 30.00 -3.44 -5.74
CA THR A 464 29.33 -4.61 -6.32
C THR A 464 27.96 -4.31 -6.93
N GLY A 465 27.41 -3.14 -6.65
CA GLY A 465 26.15 -2.62 -7.15
C GLY A 465 26.31 -1.76 -8.40
N THR A 466 25.19 -1.24 -8.89
CA THR A 466 25.15 -0.33 -10.05
C THR A 466 24.66 1.07 -9.67
N ASP A 467 24.18 1.30 -8.45
CA ASP A 467 23.67 2.60 -8.02
C ASP A 467 24.14 2.99 -6.61
N TYR A 468 24.78 4.15 -6.53
CA TYR A 468 25.34 4.70 -5.29
C TYR A 468 24.99 6.17 -5.14
N GLN A 469 24.51 6.54 -3.95
CA GLN A 469 24.22 7.93 -3.60
C GLN A 469 24.96 8.30 -2.31
N ILE A 470 26.09 9.00 -2.44
CA ILE A 470 27.02 9.24 -1.34
C ILE A 470 27.19 10.74 -1.08
N ARG A 471 26.94 11.23 0.15
CA ARG A 471 27.16 12.66 0.44
C ARG A 471 28.65 13.03 0.32
N SER A 472 29.53 12.22 0.89
CA SER A 472 30.98 12.46 0.85
C SER A 472 31.77 11.16 0.63
N LEU A 473 32.34 10.99 -0.56
CA LEU A 473 33.25 9.90 -0.89
C LEU A 473 34.71 10.36 -0.78
N SER A 474 35.50 9.72 0.07
CA SER A 474 36.93 9.98 0.24
C SER A 474 37.74 8.72 -0.03
N ILE A 475 38.60 8.75 -1.04
CA ILE A 475 39.48 7.65 -1.44
C ILE A 475 40.93 8.11 -1.25
N SER A 476 41.66 7.48 -0.33
CA SER A 476 42.98 7.94 0.08
C SER A 476 43.93 6.78 0.42
N GLY A 477 45.20 7.09 0.68
CA GLY A 477 46.16 6.12 1.23
C GLY A 477 46.55 4.98 0.27
N GLY A 478 46.41 5.19 -1.03
CA GLY A 478 46.74 4.19 -2.05
C GLY A 478 45.66 3.12 -2.24
N ALA A 479 44.40 3.45 -1.99
CA ALA A 479 43.27 2.56 -2.20
C ALA A 479 43.20 2.08 -3.66
N THR A 480 42.79 0.84 -3.86
CA THR A 480 42.40 0.31 -5.17
C THR A 480 40.89 0.08 -5.16
N VAL A 481 40.15 0.74 -6.04
CA VAL A 481 38.68 0.66 -6.08
C VAL A 481 38.25 0.10 -7.42
N TYR A 482 37.42 -0.95 -7.40
CA TYR A 482 36.80 -1.55 -8.56
C TYR A 482 35.31 -1.22 -8.55
N PHE A 483 34.80 -0.73 -9.67
CA PHE A 483 33.38 -0.49 -9.90
C PHE A 483 32.86 -1.52 -10.90
N LYS A 484 31.72 -2.12 -10.59
CA LYS A 484 30.99 -2.96 -11.53
C LYS A 484 30.59 -2.17 -12.77
N THR A 485 30.60 -2.80 -13.94
CA THR A 485 30.13 -2.20 -15.20
C THR A 485 28.70 -1.66 -15.04
N GLY A 486 28.43 -0.46 -15.55
CA GLY A 486 27.14 0.22 -15.43
C GLY A 486 26.93 0.92 -14.09
N THR A 487 27.99 1.15 -13.30
CA THR A 487 27.84 1.87 -12.02
C THR A 487 27.54 3.35 -12.26
N LEU A 488 26.43 3.83 -11.68
CA LEU A 488 26.11 5.22 -11.45
C LEU A 488 26.50 5.62 -10.01
N LEU A 489 27.49 6.51 -9.90
CA LEU A 489 27.91 7.09 -8.64
C LEU A 489 27.47 8.55 -8.55
N ARG A 490 26.42 8.81 -7.78
CA ARG A 490 25.97 10.16 -7.45
C ARG A 490 26.61 10.60 -6.15
N VAL A 491 27.31 11.72 -6.18
CA VAL A 491 28.11 12.21 -5.05
C VAL A 491 27.89 13.69 -4.81
N ASN A 492 27.82 14.13 -3.56
CA ASN A 492 27.89 15.58 -3.28
C ASN A 492 29.34 16.07 -3.35
N LYS A 493 30.26 15.26 -2.82
CA LYS A 493 31.68 15.52 -2.79
C LYS A 493 32.45 14.22 -3.01
N MET A 494 33.42 14.26 -3.91
CA MET A 494 34.39 13.18 -4.09
C MET A 494 35.79 13.72 -3.91
N THR A 495 36.63 13.00 -3.17
CA THR A 495 38.06 13.32 -2.99
C THR A 495 38.86 12.06 -3.26
N VAL A 496 39.74 12.10 -4.26
CA VAL A 496 40.67 11.02 -4.57
C VAL A 496 42.08 11.53 -4.36
N GLY A 497 42.88 10.84 -3.56
CA GLY A 497 44.24 11.24 -3.24
C GLY A 497 45.13 10.09 -2.77
N GLY A 498 46.37 10.41 -2.41
CA GLY A 498 47.32 9.45 -1.83
C GLY A 498 47.74 8.31 -2.76
N GLY A 499 47.71 8.50 -4.08
CA GLY A 499 48.09 7.48 -5.06
C GLY A 499 47.04 6.38 -5.26
N SER A 500 45.78 6.67 -4.93
CA SER A 500 44.68 5.72 -5.11
C SER A 500 44.35 5.52 -6.60
N THR A 501 43.81 4.35 -6.93
CA THR A 501 43.44 3.93 -8.29
C THR A 501 41.99 3.50 -8.34
N LEU A 502 41.31 3.86 -9.42
CA LEU A 502 39.92 3.55 -9.69
C LEU A 502 39.86 2.77 -11.00
N PHE A 503 39.20 1.63 -10.97
CA PHE A 503 39.01 0.73 -12.10
C PHE A 503 37.51 0.53 -12.30
N SER A 504 37.05 0.48 -13.54
CA SER A 504 35.80 -0.20 -13.86
C SER A 504 36.11 -1.61 -14.35
N GLU A 505 35.24 -2.57 -14.05
CA GLU A 505 35.44 -4.00 -14.36
C GLU A 505 35.62 -4.26 -15.86
N ASP A 506 35.06 -3.41 -16.72
CA ASP A 506 35.25 -3.43 -18.17
C ASP A 506 35.81 -2.09 -18.70
N GLU A 507 36.74 -2.14 -19.67
CA GLU A 507 37.24 -0.97 -20.44
C GLU A 507 36.23 -0.49 -21.50
N SER A 508 34.93 -0.82 -21.35
CA SER A 508 33.88 -0.36 -22.26
C SER A 508 33.44 1.07 -21.91
N THR A 509 32.87 1.78 -22.87
CA THR A 509 32.48 3.20 -22.73
C THR A 509 31.34 3.47 -21.74
N GLU A 510 30.69 2.42 -21.22
CA GLU A 510 29.52 2.49 -20.32
C GLU A 510 29.84 2.05 -18.88
N SER A 511 31.11 2.03 -18.51
CA SER A 511 31.58 1.25 -17.37
C SER A 511 31.42 1.96 -16.01
N LEU A 512 31.57 3.29 -15.93
CA LEU A 512 31.38 4.07 -14.69
C LEU A 512 30.96 5.53 -14.98
N SER A 513 29.83 5.94 -14.42
CA SER A 513 29.33 7.32 -14.47
C SER A 513 29.40 7.97 -13.09
N ILE A 514 30.11 9.11 -12.95
CA ILE A 514 30.17 9.86 -11.69
C ILE A 514 29.48 11.23 -11.84
N TRP A 515 28.44 11.45 -11.05
CA TRP A 515 27.64 12.67 -11.07
C TRP A 515 27.77 13.47 -9.78
N LEU A 516 28.17 14.74 -9.84
CA LEU A 516 28.22 15.61 -8.67
C LEU A 516 27.06 16.61 -8.65
N ARG A 517 26.32 16.65 -7.53
CA ARG A 517 25.12 17.50 -7.34
C ARG A 517 25.33 18.98 -7.66
N THR A 518 26.56 19.50 -7.57
CA THR A 518 26.87 20.91 -7.91
C THR A 518 26.84 21.22 -9.42
N GLY A 519 26.13 20.42 -10.23
CA GLY A 519 26.10 20.55 -11.69
C GLY A 519 27.44 20.18 -12.34
N ARG A 520 28.24 19.32 -11.69
CA ARG A 520 29.55 18.91 -12.19
C ARG A 520 29.52 17.41 -12.36
N ALA A 521 29.79 16.90 -13.56
CA ALA A 521 29.90 15.47 -13.77
C ALA A 521 31.31 15.14 -14.24
N LEU A 522 31.83 14.01 -13.79
CA LEU A 522 33.10 13.45 -14.21
C LEU A 522 32.81 12.06 -14.73
N MET A 523 32.97 11.86 -16.03
CA MET A 523 32.88 10.52 -16.61
C MET A 523 34.29 10.02 -16.87
N LEU A 524 34.62 8.86 -16.30
CA LEU A 524 35.90 8.21 -16.54
C LEU A 524 35.67 7.20 -17.68
N LYS A 525 36.47 7.33 -18.74
CA LYS A 525 36.56 6.32 -19.81
C LYS A 525 37.69 5.35 -19.52
#